data_AF-A0A6B3MXM7-F1
#
_entry.id   AF-A0A6B3MXM7-F1
#
_cell.length_a   1.000
_cell.length_b   1.000
_cell.length_c   1.000
_cell.angle_alpha   90.00
_cell.angle_beta   90.00
_cell.angle_gamma   90.00
#
_symmetry.space_group_name_H-M   'P 1'
#
loop_
_entity.id
_entity.type
_entity.pdbx_description
1 polymer ?
#
loop_
_entity_poly.entity_id
_entity_poly.type
_entity_poly.pdbx_seq_one_letter_code
_entity_poly.pdbx_strand_id
1 'polypeptide(L)' 'MLFCLFEVRTNLPNGRTARVLFCIHNNQMVLLHGFIKKTEKTPKQELALANARKRNL' A
#
# COMPACT_ATOMS: atom_id res chain seq x y z
N MET A 1 15.33 -8.69 7.81
CA MET A 1 14.84 -7.60 8.68
C MET A 1 13.37 -7.37 8.34
N LEU A 2 12.45 -7.64 9.27
CA LEU A 2 11.01 -7.57 9.03
C LEU A 2 10.61 -6.13 8.64
N PHE A 3 10.45 -5.88 7.35
CA PHE A 3 10.03 -4.58 6.82
C PHE A 3 8.51 -4.50 6.92
N CYS A 4 7.99 -3.81 7.95
CA CYS A 4 6.55 -3.60 8.10
C CYS A 4 6.00 -2.76 6.92
N LEU A 5 5.27 -3.42 6.01
CA LEU A 5 4.42 -2.79 5.00
C LEU A 5 2.99 -2.96 5.47
N PHE A 6 2.25 -1.87 5.52
CA PHE A 6 0.89 -1.82 6.01
C PHE A 6 -0.07 -1.40 4.89
N GLU A 7 -1.36 -1.69 5.05
CA GLU A 7 -2.40 -1.38 4.09
C GLU A 7 -3.56 -0.67 4.78
N VAL A 8 -3.91 0.53 4.31
CA VAL A 8 -5.21 1.16 4.61
C VAL A 8 -6.20 0.76 3.53
N ARG A 9 -7.38 0.26 3.93
CA ARG A 9 -8.49 -0.07 3.04
C ARG A 9 -9.61 0.94 3.21
N THR A 10 -9.96 1.63 2.12
CA THR A 10 -11.02 2.63 2.11
C THR A 10 -12.16 2.16 1.22
N ASN A 11 -13.35 2.05 1.80
CA ASN A 11 -14.56 1.79 1.03
C ASN A 11 -15.00 3.08 0.34
N LEU A 12 -15.25 2.99 -0.97
CA LEU A 12 -15.68 4.10 -1.82
C LEU A 12 -17.10 3.83 -2.34
N PRO A 13 -17.82 4.86 -2.81
CA PRO A 13 -19.11 4.69 -3.47
C PRO A 13 -19.03 3.71 -4.65
N ASN A 14 -20.16 3.06 -4.93
CA ASN A 14 -20.34 2.05 -5.98
C ASN A 14 -19.52 0.76 -5.75
N GLY A 15 -19.35 0.36 -4.48
CA GLY A 15 -18.74 -0.92 -4.12
C GLY A 15 -17.24 -1.04 -4.41
N ARG A 16 -16.56 0.08 -4.66
CA ARG A 16 -15.11 0.10 -4.92
C ARG A 16 -14.34 0.16 -3.60
N THR A 17 -13.14 -0.38 -3.59
CA THR A 17 -12.21 -0.26 -2.45
C THR A 17 -10.90 0.35 -2.94
N ALA A 18 -10.49 1.47 -2.36
CA ALA A 18 -9.13 1.98 -2.51
C ALA A 18 -8.21 1.34 -1.47
N ARG A 19 -6.97 1.05 -1.86
CA ARG A 19 -5.93 0.52 -0.99
C ARG A 19 -4.73 1.44 -1.04
N VAL A 20 -4.20 1.81 0.12
CA VAL A 20 -2.97 2.57 0.25
C VAL A 20 -1.97 1.72 1.01
N LEU A 21 -0.86 1.37 0.35
CA LEU A 21 0.29 0.71 0.95
C LEU A 21 1.23 1.76 1.53
N PHE A 22 1.63 1.58 2.79
CA PHE A 22 2.46 2.55 3.50
C PHE A 22 3.45 1.88 4.44
N CYS A 23 4.42 2.63 4.92
CA CYS A 23 5.27 2.24 6.04
C CYS A 23 5.46 3.40 7.02
N ILE A 24 5.98 3.06 8.20
CA ILE A 24 6.46 4.06 9.17
C ILE A 24 7.96 4.18 8.99
N HIS A 25 8.44 5.40 8.77
CA HIS A 25 9.86 5.73 8.64
C HIS A 25 10.10 7.11 9.24
N ASN A 26 11.13 7.27 10.09
CA ASN A 26 11.45 8.51 10.80
C ASN A 26 10.24 9.21 11.45
N ASN A 27 9.43 8.44 12.20
CA ASN A 27 8.19 8.91 12.85
C ASN A 27 7.13 9.47 11.89
N GLN A 28 7.24 9.21 10.59
CA GLN A 28 6.28 9.63 9.58
C GLN A 28 5.61 8.42 8.91
N MET A 29 4.34 8.58 8.55
CA MET A 29 3.63 7.64 7.70
C MET A 29 3.93 8.00 6.24
N VAL A 30 4.64 7.14 5.53
CA VAL A 30 4.98 7.35 4.12
C VAL A 30 4.06 6.51 3.25
N LEU A 31 3.22 7.18 2.46
CA LEU A 31 2.27 6.56 1.55
C LEU A 31 3.01 6.16 0.27
N LEU A 32 3.32 4.87 0.16
CA LEU A 32 4.19 4.35 -0.90
C LEU A 32 3.44 4.16 -2.21
N HIS A 33 2.17 3.72 -2.15
CA HIS A 33 1.39 3.39 -3.34
C HIS A 33 -0.11 3.36 -3.05
N GLY A 34 -0.91 3.91 -3.95
CA GLY A 34 -2.37 3.92 -3.87
C GLY A 34 -3.01 3.36 -5.15
N PHE A 35 -4.00 2.49 -5.01
CA PHE A 35 -4.70 1.89 -6.16
C PHE A 35 -6.15 1.51 -5.84
N ILE A 36 -6.99 1.42 -6.87
CA ILE A 36 -8.34 0.84 -6.76
C ILE A 36 -8.24 -0.67 -6.90
N LYS A 37 -8.80 -1.39 -5.92
CA LYS A 37 -8.88 -2.85 -5.89
C LYS A 37 -9.55 -3.38 -7.17
N LYS A 38 -8.85 -4.27 -7.88
CA LYS A 38 -9.41 -5.07 -8.98
C LYS A 38 -9.69 -6.53 -8.57
N THR A 39 -9.02 -7.02 -7.52
CA THR A 39 -9.08 -8.41 -7.04
C THR A 39 -9.09 -8.45 -5.50
N GLU A 40 -9.58 -9.53 -4.89
CA GLU A 40 -9.65 -9.67 -3.42
C GLU A 40 -8.28 -9.53 -2.73
N LYS A 41 -7.26 -10.21 -3.26
CA LYS A 41 -5.90 -10.14 -2.71
C LYS A 41 -5.11 -9.02 -3.38
N THR A 42 -4.27 -8.33 -2.62
CA THR A 42 -3.36 -7.32 -3.17
C THR A 42 -2.40 -8.00 -4.16
N PRO A 43 -2.39 -7.61 -5.44
CA PRO A 43 -1.55 -8.26 -6.44
C PRO A 43 -0.06 -8.13 -6.10
N LYS A 44 0.74 -9.15 -6.45
CA LYS A 44 2.19 -9.17 -6.18
C LYS A 44 2.92 -7.95 -6.78
N GLN A 45 2.47 -7.48 -7.94
CA GLN A 45 3.06 -6.31 -8.61
C GLN A 45 2.89 -5.02 -7.80
N GLU A 46 1.72 -4.82 -7.18
CA GLU A 46 1.45 -3.65 -6.33
C GLU A 46 2.35 -3.68 -5.07
N LEU A 47 2.53 -4.86 -4.47
CA LEU A 47 3.46 -5.06 -3.35
C LEU A 47 4.91 -4.83 -3.76
N ALA A 48 5.32 -5.32 -4.93
CA ALA A 48 6.67 -5.16 -5.45
C ALA A 48 6.99 -3.67 -5.69
N LEU A 49 6.04 -2.91 -6.25
CA LEU A 49 6.17 -1.48 -6.48
C LEU A 49 6.31 -0.70 -5.17
N ALA A 50 5.45 -0.98 -4.17
CA ALA A 50 5.53 -0.33 -2.87
C ALA A 50 6.87 -0.64 -2.16
N ASN A 51 7.33 -1.88 -2.21
CA ASN A 51 8.64 -2.26 -1.66
C ASN A 51 9.80 -1.60 -2.39
N ALA A 52 9.73 -1.46 -3.72
CA ALA A 52 10.75 -0.76 -4.49
C ALA A 52 10.85 0.72 -4.09
N ARG A 53 9.71 1.41 -3.91
CA ARG A 53 9.67 2.79 -3.42
C ARG A 53 10.18 2.92 -2.00
N LYS A 54 9.84 1.96 -1.13
CA LYS A 54 10.30 1.93 0.27
C LYS A 54 11.83 1.83 0.40
N ARG A 55 12.52 1.16 -0.54
CA ARG A 55 13.99 1.07 -0.54
C ARG A 55 14.69 2.42 -0.79
N ASN A 56 13.95 3.42 -1.27
CA ASN A 56 14.47 4.76 -1.54
C ASN A 56 14.16 5.76 -0.41
N LEU A 57 13.60 5.28 0.72
CA LEU A 57 13.38 6.05 1.94
C LEU A 57 14.55 5.81 2.90
#